data_AF-A0A4R1KQP8-F1
#
_entry.id   AF-A0A4R1KQP8-F1
#
_cell.length_a   1.000
_cell.length_b   1.000
_cell.length_c   1.000
_cell.angle_alpha   90.00
_cell.angle_beta   90.00
_cell.angle_gamma   90.00
#
_symmetry.space_group_name_H-M   'P 1'
#
loop_
_entity.id
_entity.type
_entity.pdbx_description
1 polymer ?
#
loop_
_entity_poly.entity_id
_entity_poly.type
_entity_poly.pdbx_seq_one_letter_code
_entity_poly.pdbx_strand_id
1 'polypeptide(L)'
;MKTFLKLSIYLFTLFSFAQTSFFETLNSHGADAEYLNFGQVYINDDGKQQVNSSKPQKTTIVLNEFMGLPAGIKVFSHFEGKEPIRRYNYDATKEPVIDFIGFPNTSMLHHGGYNRGFVAIDNYVFFLEGISKDKLDFRQISRAYVLVGTKNASSETKKKKKKKFGKFLGKLKDATINQGRTNTNAQPEGPEYDALMSHDVREMIKSYLKTMKAKQDTYVLTEKDKADLATIKNAGIDYDKMVQDKNNAYWNSAEGQEVLRRRRKANAHMETCQKHKEVCGSAWHWW
;
A
#
# COMPACT_ATOMS: atom_id res chain seq x y z
N MET A 1 3.23 -16.36 -64.03
CA MET A 1 2.88 -15.46 -62.92
C MET A 1 1.76 -16.07 -62.08
N LYS A 2 2.06 -16.67 -60.92
CA LYS A 2 1.10 -16.83 -59.81
C LYS A 2 1.90 -16.89 -58.50
N THR A 3 2.24 -15.72 -57.97
CA THR A 3 2.83 -15.54 -56.64
C THR A 3 1.74 -15.81 -55.60
N PHE A 4 1.81 -16.96 -54.93
CA PHE A 4 0.99 -17.24 -53.75
C PHE A 4 1.60 -16.51 -52.55
N LEU A 5 1.06 -15.33 -52.24
CA LEU A 5 1.35 -14.61 -51.00
C LEU A 5 0.70 -15.36 -49.82
N LYS A 6 1.47 -16.17 -49.10
CA LYS A 6 1.03 -16.77 -47.83
C LYS A 6 1.08 -15.70 -46.74
N LEU A 7 -0.01 -14.95 -46.58
CA LEU A 7 -0.21 -14.08 -45.43
C LEU A 7 -0.51 -14.96 -44.19
N SER A 8 0.53 -15.36 -43.46
CA SER A 8 0.36 -15.94 -42.12
C SER A 8 0.03 -14.82 -41.13
N ILE A 9 -1.26 -14.58 -40.93
CA ILE A 9 -1.75 -13.77 -39.82
C ILE A 9 -1.47 -14.58 -38.54
N TYR A 10 -0.36 -14.28 -37.87
CA TYR A 10 -0.16 -14.66 -36.48
C TYR A 10 -1.16 -13.87 -35.65
N LEU A 11 -2.36 -14.43 -35.49
CA LEU A 11 -3.30 -14.00 -34.48
C LEU A 11 -2.68 -14.40 -33.14
N PHE A 12 -1.85 -13.52 -32.57
CA PHE A 12 -1.51 -13.59 -31.15
C PHE A 12 -2.84 -13.49 -30.40
N THR A 13 -3.38 -14.64 -30.04
CA THR A 13 -4.44 -14.73 -29.06
C THR A 13 -3.83 -14.23 -27.76
N LEU A 14 -3.95 -12.94 -27.53
CA LEU A 14 -3.76 -12.34 -26.22
C LEU A 14 -4.79 -13.03 -25.33
N PHE A 15 -4.39 -14.09 -24.65
CA PHE A 15 -5.04 -14.51 -23.43
C PHE A 15 -4.84 -13.35 -22.46
N SER A 16 -5.72 -12.34 -22.56
CA SER A 16 -5.88 -11.32 -21.55
C SER A 16 -6.44 -12.06 -20.34
N PHE A 17 -5.55 -12.65 -19.54
CA PHE A 17 -5.87 -12.88 -18.15
C PHE A 17 -6.23 -11.50 -17.62
N ALA A 18 -7.51 -11.26 -17.39
CA ALA A 18 -7.99 -9.97 -16.97
C ALA A 18 -7.26 -9.61 -15.68
N GLN A 19 -6.31 -8.66 -15.78
CA GLN A 19 -5.59 -8.18 -14.61
C GLN A 19 -6.61 -7.61 -13.63
N THR A 20 -6.62 -8.16 -12.42
CA THR A 20 -7.50 -7.71 -11.35
C THR A 20 -7.07 -6.34 -10.87
N SER A 21 -8.04 -5.49 -10.57
CA SER A 21 -7.82 -4.21 -9.90
C SER A 21 -7.38 -4.43 -8.45
N PHE A 22 -6.87 -3.36 -7.84
CA PHE A 22 -6.44 -3.32 -6.45
C PHE A 22 -7.49 -3.91 -5.48
N PHE A 23 -8.74 -3.46 -5.59
CA PHE A 23 -9.81 -3.90 -4.70
C PHE A 23 -10.28 -5.33 -5.01
N GLU A 24 -10.33 -5.72 -6.28
CA GLU A 24 -10.63 -7.11 -6.68
C GLU A 24 -9.59 -8.08 -6.13
N THR A 25 -8.30 -7.73 -6.23
CA THR A 25 -7.20 -8.52 -5.67
C THR A 25 -7.37 -8.70 -4.16
N LEU A 26 -7.55 -7.62 -3.40
CA LEU A 26 -7.73 -7.72 -1.95
C LEU A 26 -8.98 -8.50 -1.54
N ASN A 27 -10.11 -8.28 -2.23
CA ASN A 27 -11.34 -9.02 -1.99
C ASN A 27 -11.14 -10.53 -2.22
N SER A 28 -10.35 -10.91 -3.22
CA SER A 28 -10.07 -12.31 -3.54
C SER A 28 -9.30 -13.05 -2.43
N HIS A 29 -8.58 -12.33 -1.58
CA HIS A 29 -7.83 -12.90 -0.45
C HIS A 29 -8.72 -13.22 0.76
N GLY A 30 -9.90 -12.58 0.85
CA GLY A 30 -10.84 -12.72 1.97
C GLY A 30 -10.59 -11.74 3.12
N ALA A 31 -11.61 -11.53 3.95
CA ALA A 31 -11.61 -10.53 5.02
C ALA A 31 -10.57 -10.79 6.13
N ASP A 32 -10.24 -12.05 6.37
CA ASP A 32 -9.28 -12.49 7.38
C ASP A 32 -7.88 -12.76 6.81
N ALA A 33 -7.57 -12.20 5.63
CA ALA A 33 -6.29 -12.42 4.97
C ALA A 33 -5.12 -11.91 5.82
N GLU A 34 -4.13 -12.77 6.02
CA GLU A 34 -2.90 -12.47 6.74
C GLU A 34 -1.72 -12.39 5.78
N TYR A 35 -0.81 -11.48 6.04
CA TYR A 35 0.37 -11.22 5.23
C TYR A 35 1.65 -11.24 6.05
N LEU A 36 2.74 -11.58 5.40
CA LEU A 36 4.10 -11.39 5.90
C LEU A 36 4.70 -10.13 5.29
N ASN A 37 5.06 -9.17 6.14
CA ASN A 37 5.74 -7.94 5.74
C ASN A 37 7.26 -8.14 5.74
N PHE A 38 7.85 -8.19 4.55
CA PHE A 38 9.29 -8.38 4.33
C PHE A 38 10.08 -7.06 4.33
N GLY A 39 9.43 -5.92 4.55
CA GLY A 39 10.12 -4.63 4.51
C GLY A 39 10.42 -4.18 3.08
N GLN A 40 11.47 -3.38 2.93
CA GLN A 40 11.90 -2.80 1.67
C GLN A 40 12.46 -3.88 0.74
N VAL A 41 12.09 -3.84 -0.54
CA VAL A 41 12.73 -4.62 -1.61
C VAL A 41 13.76 -3.72 -2.29
N TYR A 42 15.00 -4.18 -2.40
CA TYR A 42 16.11 -3.42 -2.99
C TYR A 42 17.07 -4.34 -3.77
N ILE A 43 17.94 -3.73 -4.57
CA ILE A 43 19.06 -4.41 -5.24
C ILE A 43 20.32 -4.16 -4.41
N ASN A 44 21.02 -5.21 -4.02
CA ASN A 44 22.26 -5.13 -3.27
C ASN A 44 23.46 -4.77 -4.18
N ASP A 45 24.64 -4.62 -3.59
CA ASP A 45 25.87 -4.27 -4.32
C ASP A 45 26.29 -5.31 -5.37
N ASP A 46 25.84 -6.56 -5.22
CA ASP A 46 26.06 -7.66 -6.17
C ASP A 46 25.02 -7.68 -7.32
N GLY A 47 24.12 -6.71 -7.38
CA GLY A 47 23.04 -6.66 -8.38
C GLY A 47 21.89 -7.64 -8.12
N LYS A 48 21.80 -8.25 -6.92
CA LYS A 48 20.75 -9.20 -6.55
C LYS A 48 19.62 -8.53 -5.77
N GLN A 49 18.39 -8.92 -6.05
CA GLN A 49 17.22 -8.50 -5.28
C GLN A 49 17.24 -9.10 -3.86
N GLN A 50 16.96 -8.28 -2.86
CA GLN A 50 16.88 -8.65 -1.45
C GLN A 50 15.77 -7.89 -0.74
N VAL A 51 15.49 -8.31 0.50
CA VAL A 51 14.60 -7.61 1.42
C VAL A 51 15.33 -7.22 2.71
N ASN A 52 14.93 -6.13 3.36
CA ASN A 52 15.62 -5.62 4.55
C ASN A 52 15.06 -6.13 5.89
N SER A 53 14.17 -7.13 5.86
CA SER A 53 13.65 -7.78 7.07
C SER A 53 14.04 -9.24 7.12
N SER A 54 14.90 -9.60 8.08
CA SER A 54 15.26 -11.01 8.36
C SER A 54 14.16 -11.79 9.08
N LYS A 55 13.17 -11.10 9.65
CA LYS A 55 12.02 -11.69 10.34
C LYS A 55 10.74 -10.97 9.90
N PRO A 56 10.02 -11.50 8.90
CA PRO A 56 8.87 -10.81 8.37
C PRO A 56 7.78 -10.67 9.44
N GLN A 57 7.16 -9.50 9.47
CA GLN A 57 6.14 -9.20 10.46
C GLN A 57 4.75 -9.62 9.96
N LYS A 58 4.02 -10.37 10.79
CA LYS A 58 2.61 -10.67 10.54
C LYS A 58 1.78 -9.38 10.47
N THR A 59 1.01 -9.25 9.40
CA THR A 59 0.26 -8.03 9.06
C THR A 59 -1.14 -8.41 8.56
N THR A 60 -2.15 -7.61 8.86
CA THR A 60 -3.46 -7.69 8.21
C THR A 60 -3.73 -6.41 7.41
N ILE A 61 -4.37 -6.57 6.25
CA ILE A 61 -4.78 -5.47 5.38
C ILE A 61 -6.30 -5.54 5.27
N VAL A 62 -6.98 -4.56 5.85
CA VAL A 62 -8.44 -4.51 5.95
C VAL A 62 -8.96 -3.46 4.98
N LEU A 63 -9.95 -3.81 4.16
CA LEU A 63 -10.64 -2.86 3.31
C LEU A 63 -11.48 -1.90 4.16
N ASN A 64 -11.39 -0.61 3.86
CA ASN A 64 -12.35 0.37 4.35
C ASN A 64 -13.51 0.42 3.38
N GLU A 65 -14.73 0.43 3.90
CA GLU A 65 -15.95 0.60 3.11
C GLU A 65 -16.73 1.82 3.60
N PHE A 66 -17.38 2.49 2.67
CA PHE A 66 -18.30 3.58 2.94
C PHE A 66 -19.51 3.45 2.03
N MET A 67 -20.69 3.31 2.62
CA MET A 67 -21.94 3.07 1.88
C MET A 67 -21.86 1.88 0.90
N GLY A 68 -21.14 0.82 1.28
CA GLY A 68 -20.92 -0.37 0.44
C GLY A 68 -19.93 -0.17 -0.72
N LEU A 69 -19.26 0.98 -0.78
CA LEU A 69 -18.20 1.26 -1.74
C LEU A 69 -16.81 1.12 -1.10
N PRO A 70 -15.81 0.59 -1.81
CA PRO A 70 -14.45 0.57 -1.32
C PRO A 70 -13.92 2.01 -1.14
N ALA A 71 -13.48 2.32 0.08
CA ALA A 71 -13.03 3.63 0.50
C ALA A 71 -11.52 3.68 0.81
N GLY A 72 -10.82 2.55 0.69
CA GLY A 72 -9.37 2.43 0.89
C GLY A 72 -9.01 1.23 1.77
N ILE A 73 -7.93 1.33 2.56
CA ILE A 73 -7.43 0.25 3.41
C ILE A 73 -6.92 0.73 4.77
N LYS A 74 -6.85 -0.19 5.73
CA LYS A 74 -6.03 -0.08 6.95
C LYS A 74 -5.04 -1.23 6.99
N VAL A 75 -3.81 -0.91 7.41
CA VAL A 75 -2.74 -1.91 7.56
C VAL A 75 -2.38 -2.02 9.04
N PHE A 76 -2.46 -3.22 9.60
CA PHE A 76 -2.16 -3.50 11.00
C PHE A 76 -0.98 -4.46 11.13
N SER A 77 -0.02 -4.07 11.95
CA SER A 77 1.14 -4.86 12.34
C SER A 77 0.83 -5.65 13.62
N HIS A 78 1.03 -6.96 13.60
CA HIS A 78 0.83 -7.83 14.76
C HIS A 78 2.17 -8.10 15.47
N PHE A 79 2.15 -8.02 16.79
CA PHE A 79 3.28 -8.28 17.67
C PHE A 79 2.87 -9.27 18.75
N GLU A 80 3.75 -10.20 19.10
CA GLU A 80 3.42 -11.22 20.09
C GLU A 80 3.08 -10.58 21.44
N GLY A 81 1.96 -11.03 22.03
CA GLY A 81 1.46 -10.55 23.32
C GLY A 81 1.02 -9.08 23.33
N LYS A 82 0.80 -8.45 22.17
CA LYS A 82 0.40 -7.04 22.06
C LYS A 82 -0.78 -6.84 21.11
N GLU A 83 -1.54 -5.79 21.38
CA GLU A 83 -2.58 -5.33 20.47
C GLU A 83 -2.01 -4.92 19.10
N PRO A 84 -2.74 -5.18 17.99
CA PRO A 84 -2.30 -4.80 16.66
C PRO A 84 -2.09 -3.29 16.53
N ILE A 85 -0.96 -2.89 15.94
CA ILE A 85 -0.64 -1.47 15.72
C ILE A 85 -1.02 -1.08 14.31
N ARG A 86 -1.89 -0.07 14.16
CA ARG A 86 -2.21 0.51 12.85
C ARG A 86 -0.99 1.24 12.30
N ARG A 87 -0.47 0.78 11.15
CA ARG A 87 0.67 1.38 10.45
C ARG A 87 0.25 2.40 9.42
N TYR A 88 -0.79 2.07 8.66
CA TYR A 88 -1.31 2.92 7.59
C TYR A 88 -2.82 2.98 7.71
N ASN A 89 -3.36 4.17 7.43
CA ASN A 89 -4.76 4.41 7.24
C ASN A 89 -4.89 5.13 5.90
N TYR A 90 -5.29 4.41 4.86
CA TYR A 90 -5.64 5.00 3.58
C TYR A 90 -7.16 5.02 3.53
N ASP A 91 -7.77 6.11 3.94
CA ASP A 91 -9.23 6.27 3.98
C ASP A 91 -9.61 7.52 3.21
N ALA A 92 -10.05 7.35 1.95
CA ALA A 92 -10.38 8.47 1.08
C ALA A 92 -11.59 9.29 1.58
N THR A 93 -12.39 8.75 2.52
CA THR A 93 -13.49 9.48 3.18
C THR A 93 -13.02 10.36 4.33
N LYS A 94 -11.73 10.30 4.67
CA LYS A 94 -11.11 11.13 5.74
C LYS A 94 -9.87 11.87 5.28
N GLU A 95 -9.27 11.42 4.18
CA GLU A 95 -8.05 11.97 3.61
C GLU A 95 -8.29 12.20 2.12
N PRO A 96 -8.81 13.38 1.72
CA PRO A 96 -9.21 13.67 0.33
C PRO A 96 -8.03 13.68 -0.66
N VAL A 97 -6.81 13.69 -0.15
CA VAL A 97 -5.55 13.56 -0.91
C VAL A 97 -5.28 12.12 -1.38
N ILE A 98 -6.13 11.16 -1.03
CA ILE A 98 -6.05 9.78 -1.50
C ILE A 98 -6.87 9.62 -2.78
N ASP A 99 -6.20 9.23 -3.85
CA ASP A 99 -6.79 8.98 -5.15
C ASP A 99 -6.81 7.49 -5.49
N PHE A 100 -7.87 7.09 -6.19
CA PHE A 100 -8.04 5.76 -6.77
C PHE A 100 -7.63 5.82 -8.24
N ILE A 101 -6.38 5.43 -8.56
CA ILE A 101 -5.84 5.59 -9.92
C ILE A 101 -6.58 4.67 -10.88
N GLY A 102 -7.40 5.28 -11.76
CA GLY A 102 -8.17 4.60 -12.79
C GLY A 102 -9.42 3.86 -12.29
N PHE A 103 -10.07 4.37 -11.23
CA PHE A 103 -11.39 3.90 -10.80
C PHE A 103 -12.36 3.71 -11.99
N PRO A 104 -13.19 2.65 -12.02
CA PRO A 104 -13.33 1.57 -11.03
C PRO A 104 -12.24 0.49 -11.14
N ASN A 105 -11.50 0.47 -12.25
CA ASN A 105 -10.36 -0.43 -12.46
C ASN A 105 -9.11 0.05 -11.71
N THR A 106 -9.24 0.33 -10.41
CA THR A 106 -8.20 0.97 -9.61
C THR A 106 -6.91 0.17 -9.65
N SER A 107 -5.82 0.74 -10.16
CA SER A 107 -4.51 0.09 -10.16
C SER A 107 -3.77 0.31 -8.84
N MET A 108 -3.98 1.47 -8.23
CA MET A 108 -3.24 1.93 -7.07
C MET A 108 -4.09 2.86 -6.19
N LEU A 109 -3.89 2.76 -4.87
CA LEU A 109 -4.30 3.79 -3.92
C LEU A 109 -3.14 4.77 -3.74
N HIS A 110 -3.23 5.97 -4.33
CA HIS A 110 -2.16 6.96 -4.33
C HIS A 110 -2.45 8.07 -3.32
N HIS A 111 -1.50 8.39 -2.46
CA HIS A 111 -1.56 9.56 -1.61
C HIS A 111 -0.78 10.70 -2.28
N GLY A 112 -1.50 11.69 -2.80
CA GLY A 112 -0.92 12.82 -3.55
C GLY A 112 0.09 13.63 -2.74
N GLY A 113 -0.22 13.96 -1.47
CA GLY A 113 0.64 14.79 -0.62
C GLY A 113 2.02 14.21 -0.28
N TYR A 114 2.14 12.89 -0.13
CA TYR A 114 3.41 12.22 0.20
C TYR A 114 4.03 11.50 -1.01
N ASN A 115 3.38 11.55 -2.18
CA ASN A 115 3.75 10.84 -3.39
C ASN A 115 4.12 9.35 -3.18
N ARG A 116 3.21 8.61 -2.54
CA ARG A 116 3.37 7.21 -2.17
C ARG A 116 2.03 6.47 -2.23
N GLY A 117 2.03 5.16 -2.38
CA GLY A 117 0.77 4.44 -2.60
C GLY A 117 0.87 2.93 -2.52
N PHE A 118 -0.28 2.28 -2.55
CA PHE A 118 -0.40 0.83 -2.50
C PHE A 118 -0.83 0.25 -3.84
N VAL A 119 -0.19 -0.83 -4.27
CA VAL A 119 -0.61 -1.70 -5.38
C VAL A 119 -0.84 -3.11 -4.85
N ALA A 120 -1.78 -3.85 -5.44
CA ALA A 120 -2.08 -5.24 -5.09
C ALA A 120 -2.11 -6.08 -6.36
N ILE A 121 -1.24 -7.09 -6.42
CA ILE A 121 -0.96 -7.91 -7.60
C ILE A 121 -0.90 -9.36 -7.14
N ASP A 122 -1.83 -10.20 -7.62
CA ASP A 122 -1.95 -11.59 -7.18
C ASP A 122 -1.87 -11.68 -5.65
N ASN A 123 -1.02 -12.55 -5.10
CA ASN A 123 -0.85 -12.75 -3.67
C ASN A 123 0.01 -11.67 -2.97
N TYR A 124 0.28 -10.55 -3.62
CA TYR A 124 1.21 -9.53 -3.14
C TYR A 124 0.55 -8.16 -3.01
N VAL A 125 0.94 -7.43 -1.97
CA VAL A 125 0.64 -6.00 -1.82
C VAL A 125 1.94 -5.24 -1.61
N PHE A 126 2.12 -4.12 -2.30
CA PHE A 126 3.34 -3.32 -2.21
C PHE A 126 3.04 -1.89 -1.84
N PHE A 127 3.86 -1.34 -0.95
CA PHE A 127 3.87 0.09 -0.64
C PHE A 127 5.01 0.77 -1.39
N LEU A 128 4.66 1.66 -2.31
CA LEU A 128 5.57 2.35 -3.22
C LEU A 128 5.77 3.80 -2.78
N GLU A 129 6.97 4.33 -2.98
CA GLU A 129 7.26 5.76 -2.76
C GLU A 129 7.99 6.36 -3.96
N GLY A 130 7.81 7.67 -4.14
CA GLY A 130 8.39 8.40 -5.27
C GLY A 130 7.78 7.98 -6.60
N ILE A 131 6.45 7.91 -6.65
CA ILE A 131 5.70 7.51 -7.84
C ILE A 131 5.84 8.59 -8.92
N SER A 132 6.04 8.17 -10.17
CA SER A 132 6.17 9.06 -11.31
C SER A 132 4.87 9.83 -11.63
N LYS A 133 4.99 10.87 -12.45
CA LYS A 133 3.83 11.68 -12.86
C LYS A 133 2.79 10.84 -13.62
N ASP A 134 3.24 10.00 -14.54
CA ASP A 134 2.40 9.09 -15.34
C ASP A 134 1.89 7.86 -14.58
N LYS A 135 2.31 7.68 -13.31
CA LYS A 135 1.91 6.57 -12.43
C LYS A 135 2.37 5.19 -12.91
N LEU A 136 3.39 5.12 -13.77
CA LEU A 136 3.92 3.87 -14.33
C LEU A 136 5.30 3.48 -13.77
N ASP A 137 5.93 4.35 -12.99
CA ASP A 137 7.23 4.12 -12.36
C ASP A 137 7.23 4.62 -10.91
N PHE A 138 8.23 4.18 -10.14
CA PHE A 138 8.39 4.51 -8.74
C PHE A 138 9.87 4.44 -8.35
N ARG A 139 10.26 5.27 -7.37
CA ARG A 139 11.62 5.28 -6.85
C ARG A 139 11.92 4.02 -6.04
N GLN A 140 11.01 3.61 -5.15
CA GLN A 140 11.28 2.51 -4.21
C GLN A 140 10.05 1.69 -3.83
N ILE A 141 10.29 0.42 -3.49
CA ILE A 141 9.34 -0.49 -2.87
C ILE A 141 9.64 -0.49 -1.37
N SER A 142 8.94 0.35 -0.62
CA SER A 142 9.18 0.58 0.80
C SER A 142 8.72 -0.61 1.66
N ARG A 143 7.64 -1.30 1.25
CA ARG A 143 7.14 -2.52 1.90
C ARG A 143 6.64 -3.53 0.88
N ALA A 144 6.96 -4.80 1.07
CA ALA A 144 6.33 -5.94 0.40
C ALA A 144 5.56 -6.79 1.42
N TYR A 145 4.27 -6.97 1.17
CA TYR A 145 3.38 -7.84 1.93
C TYR A 145 3.03 -9.05 1.06
N VAL A 146 3.37 -10.24 1.53
CA VAL A 146 3.09 -11.50 0.83
C VAL A 146 1.99 -12.23 1.58
N LEU A 147 0.93 -12.64 0.90
CA LEU A 147 -0.17 -13.39 1.51
C LEU A 147 0.36 -14.71 2.11
N VAL A 148 -0.01 -15.01 3.36
CA VAL A 148 0.38 -16.25 4.04
C VAL A 148 -0.13 -17.45 3.24
N GLY A 149 0.74 -18.45 3.05
CA GLY A 149 0.47 -19.63 2.23
C GLY A 149 0.88 -19.49 0.76
N THR A 150 1.45 -18.35 0.36
CA THR A 150 2.03 -18.17 -0.97
C THR A 150 3.27 -19.05 -1.14
N LYS A 151 3.33 -19.79 -2.24
CA LYS A 151 4.41 -20.74 -2.54
C LYS A 151 4.92 -20.53 -3.96
N ASN A 152 6.20 -20.81 -4.15
CA ASN A 152 6.81 -20.90 -5.47
C ASN A 152 6.21 -22.05 -6.27
N ALA A 153 5.63 -21.73 -7.43
CA ALA A 153 5.10 -22.73 -8.37
C ALA A 153 6.20 -23.68 -8.90
N SER A 154 7.48 -23.31 -8.81
CA SER A 154 8.63 -24.13 -9.20
C SER A 154 8.95 -25.26 -8.21
N SER A 155 8.35 -25.29 -7.02
CA SER A 155 8.54 -26.36 -6.04
C SER A 155 7.61 -27.57 -6.26
N GLU A 156 6.63 -27.48 -7.16
CA GLU A 156 5.82 -28.63 -7.56
C GLU A 156 6.48 -29.37 -8.73
N THR A 157 7.15 -30.46 -8.37
CA THR A 157 7.66 -31.44 -9.32
C THR A 157 6.52 -31.91 -10.23
N LYS A 158 6.68 -31.67 -11.54
CA LYS A 158 5.97 -32.27 -12.68
C LYS A 158 4.88 -33.31 -12.31
N LYS A 159 3.62 -32.89 -12.23
CA LYS A 159 2.48 -33.74 -12.60
C LYS A 159 1.48 -32.97 -13.47
N LYS A 160 1.56 -33.25 -14.77
CA LYS A 160 0.48 -32.97 -15.74
C LYS A 160 -0.83 -33.58 -15.25
N LYS A 161 -1.86 -32.76 -14.95
CA LYS A 161 -3.18 -32.85 -15.62
C LYS A 161 -4.20 -31.82 -15.10
N LYS A 162 -4.81 -31.15 -16.09
CA LYS A 162 -6.20 -30.66 -16.21
C LYS A 162 -6.70 -29.50 -15.31
N LYS A 163 -7.02 -28.40 -16.01
CA LYS A 163 -8.03 -27.38 -15.71
C LYS A 163 -9.12 -27.84 -14.72
N LYS A 164 -9.19 -27.15 -13.58
CA LYS A 164 -10.43 -26.62 -12.99
C LYS A 164 -10.06 -25.39 -12.17
N PHE A 165 -10.47 -24.22 -12.67
CA PHE A 165 -10.52 -22.96 -11.94
C PHE A 165 -11.67 -23.11 -10.93
N GLY A 166 -11.38 -23.03 -9.63
CA GLY A 166 -12.41 -23.07 -8.59
C GLY A 166 -11.93 -23.65 -7.26
N LYS A 167 -11.89 -22.77 -6.25
CA LYS A 167 -11.82 -23.07 -4.81
C LYS A 167 -10.64 -23.94 -4.35
N PHE A 168 -9.60 -23.30 -3.82
CA PHE A 168 -8.79 -23.90 -2.76
C PHE A 168 -8.83 -23.01 -1.52
N LEU A 169 -9.95 -23.12 -0.79
CA LEU A 169 -10.00 -22.90 0.64
C LEU A 169 -9.14 -23.99 1.29
N GLY A 170 -8.05 -23.58 1.94
CA GLY A 170 -7.22 -24.45 2.75
C GLY A 170 -6.59 -23.64 3.87
N LYS A 171 -7.36 -23.45 4.96
CA LYS A 171 -6.83 -23.04 6.26
C LYS A 171 -5.58 -23.88 6.57
N LEU A 172 -4.41 -23.27 6.63
CA LEU A 172 -3.29 -23.83 7.38
C LEU A 172 -3.05 -22.93 8.61
N LYS A 173 -3.38 -23.52 9.75
CA LYS A 173 -2.93 -23.10 11.07
C LYS A 173 -1.43 -23.35 11.21
N ASP A 174 -0.81 -22.53 12.07
CA ASP A 174 0.48 -22.73 12.72
C ASP A 174 1.73 -22.67 11.84
N ALA A 175 2.06 -21.47 11.35
CA ALA A 175 3.45 -21.09 11.16
C ALA A 175 3.93 -20.34 12.41
N THR A 176 4.56 -21.06 13.33
CA THR A 176 5.25 -20.52 14.50
C THR A 176 6.45 -19.70 14.03
N ILE A 177 6.27 -18.39 13.84
CA ILE A 177 7.36 -17.46 13.48
C ILE A 177 8.07 -17.04 14.77
N ASN A 178 9.24 -17.65 15.01
CA ASN A 178 10.13 -17.34 16.13
C ASN A 178 10.58 -15.86 16.10
N GLN A 179 9.88 -15.01 16.85
CA GLN A 179 10.27 -13.63 17.11
C GLN A 179 11.43 -13.61 18.11
N GLY A 180 12.62 -13.28 17.64
CA GLY A 180 13.79 -13.13 18.50
C GLY A 180 14.90 -12.37 17.81
N ARG A 181 15.58 -11.49 18.55
CA ARG A 181 17.04 -11.36 18.44
C ARG A 181 17.66 -11.06 17.06
N THR A 182 17.77 -9.80 16.62
CA THR A 182 18.34 -9.41 15.31
C THR A 182 19.76 -9.94 15.05
N ASN A 183 19.93 -10.68 13.94
CA ASN A 183 21.18 -10.69 13.18
C ASN A 183 20.87 -10.03 11.82
N THR A 184 21.55 -8.93 11.52
CA THR A 184 21.25 -8.03 10.39
C THR A 184 21.69 -8.57 9.03
N ASN A 185 22.35 -9.73 8.99
CA ASN A 185 22.87 -10.34 7.76
C ASN A 185 22.15 -11.63 7.33
N ALA A 186 21.19 -12.12 8.13
CA ALA A 186 20.41 -13.31 7.75
C ALA A 186 19.29 -12.90 6.80
N GLN A 187 19.22 -13.50 5.61
CA GLN A 187 18.03 -13.37 4.77
C GLN A 187 16.88 -14.13 5.44
N PRO A 188 15.64 -13.63 5.32
CA PRO A 188 14.49 -14.41 5.78
C PRO A 188 14.38 -15.70 4.94
N GLU A 189 13.84 -16.75 5.55
CA GLU A 189 13.62 -18.03 4.91
C GLU A 189 12.12 -18.35 4.92
N GLY A 190 11.66 -19.14 3.96
CA GLY A 190 10.29 -19.64 3.92
C GLY A 190 9.61 -19.49 2.55
N PRO A 191 8.49 -20.19 2.33
CA PRO A 191 7.86 -20.28 1.02
C PRO A 191 7.38 -18.92 0.48
N GLU A 192 6.94 -18.00 1.35
CA GLU A 192 6.54 -16.65 0.96
C GLU A 192 7.72 -15.79 0.51
N TYR A 193 8.88 -15.93 1.17
CA TYR A 193 10.10 -15.24 0.76
C TYR A 193 10.60 -15.76 -0.58
N ASP A 194 10.69 -17.09 -0.71
CA ASP A 194 11.12 -17.73 -1.94
C ASP A 194 10.20 -17.34 -3.10
N ALA A 195 8.89 -17.33 -2.87
CA ALA A 195 7.89 -16.88 -3.84
C ALA A 195 8.15 -15.45 -4.29
N LEU A 196 8.31 -14.52 -3.35
CA LEU A 196 8.59 -13.12 -3.66
C LEU A 196 9.89 -12.95 -4.45
N MET A 197 10.96 -13.66 -4.06
CA MET A 197 12.28 -13.57 -4.70
C MET A 197 12.36 -14.31 -6.04
N SER A 198 11.38 -15.14 -6.40
CA SER A 198 11.31 -15.77 -7.73
C SER A 198 10.95 -14.80 -8.85
N HIS A 199 10.53 -13.59 -8.50
CA HIS A 199 10.15 -12.54 -9.43
C HIS A 199 11.16 -11.39 -9.41
N ASP A 200 11.36 -10.75 -10.57
CA ASP A 200 11.79 -9.35 -10.58
C ASP A 200 10.59 -8.50 -10.11
N VAL A 201 10.60 -8.14 -8.83
CA VAL A 201 9.44 -7.49 -8.20
C VAL A 201 9.22 -6.10 -8.79
N ARG A 202 10.30 -5.39 -9.15
CA ARG A 202 10.19 -4.06 -9.75
C ARG A 202 9.52 -4.16 -11.12
N GLU A 203 9.99 -5.05 -11.98
CA GLU A 203 9.40 -5.25 -13.30
C GLU A 203 7.99 -5.83 -13.26
N MET A 204 7.69 -6.70 -12.28
CA MET A 204 6.33 -7.18 -12.03
C MET A 204 5.36 -6.02 -11.76
N ILE A 205 5.73 -5.10 -10.86
CA ILE A 205 4.89 -3.94 -10.52
C ILE A 205 4.76 -2.99 -11.72
N LYS A 206 5.86 -2.68 -12.43
CA LYS A 206 5.82 -1.82 -13.62
C LYS A 206 4.94 -2.41 -14.72
N SER A 207 5.04 -3.71 -14.95
CA SER A 207 4.22 -4.41 -15.94
C SER A 207 2.74 -4.37 -15.57
N TYR A 208 2.42 -4.62 -14.29
CA TYR A 208 1.06 -4.46 -13.77
C TYR A 208 0.51 -3.05 -14.01
N LEU A 209 1.27 -2.00 -13.65
CA LEU A 209 0.84 -0.61 -13.82
C LEU A 209 0.58 -0.26 -15.29
N LYS A 210 1.46 -0.71 -16.20
CA LYS A 210 1.29 -0.53 -17.66
C LYS A 210 0.04 -1.24 -18.17
N THR A 211 -0.17 -2.50 -17.79
CA THR A 211 -1.34 -3.29 -18.20
C THR A 211 -2.63 -2.67 -17.68
N MET A 212 -2.67 -2.28 -16.40
CA MET A 212 -3.83 -1.62 -15.82
C MET A 212 -4.11 -0.27 -16.46
N LYS A 213 -3.08 0.52 -16.80
CA LYS A 213 -3.27 1.75 -17.55
C LYS A 213 -3.92 1.50 -18.91
N ALA A 214 -3.48 0.50 -19.67
CA ALA A 214 -4.12 0.15 -20.94
C ALA A 214 -5.60 -0.27 -20.75
N LYS A 215 -5.92 -1.02 -19.68
CA LYS A 215 -7.29 -1.37 -19.30
C LYS A 215 -8.12 -0.12 -18.96
N GLN A 216 -7.53 0.85 -18.28
CA GLN A 216 -8.17 2.10 -17.88
C GLN A 216 -8.40 3.03 -19.08
N ASP A 217 -7.43 3.16 -19.98
CA ASP A 217 -7.51 4.01 -21.17
C ASP A 217 -8.60 3.54 -22.15
N THR A 218 -8.99 2.27 -22.09
CA THR A 218 -10.07 1.68 -22.91
C THR A 218 -11.43 1.63 -22.20
N TYR A 219 -11.49 1.98 -20.92
CA TYR A 219 -12.71 1.94 -20.12
C TYR A 219 -13.45 3.28 -20.17
N VAL A 220 -14.75 3.24 -20.44
CA VAL A 220 -15.63 4.43 -20.39
C VAL A 220 -16.38 4.43 -19.06
N LEU A 221 -16.16 5.46 -18.24
CA LEU A 221 -16.85 5.63 -16.97
C LEU A 221 -18.37 5.71 -17.17
N THR A 222 -19.10 4.86 -16.46
CA THR A 222 -20.56 4.95 -16.37
C THR A 222 -20.98 6.09 -15.43
N GLU A 223 -22.24 6.51 -15.51
CA GLU A 223 -22.79 7.48 -14.55
C GLU A 223 -22.77 6.95 -13.11
N LYS A 224 -22.92 5.64 -12.94
CA LYS A 224 -22.76 5.00 -11.63
C LYS A 224 -21.34 5.13 -11.11
N ASP A 225 -20.31 4.88 -11.93
CA ASP A 225 -18.92 4.99 -11.49
C ASP A 225 -18.58 6.42 -11.04
N LYS A 226 -19.07 7.42 -11.80
CA LYS A 226 -18.89 8.83 -11.45
C LYS A 226 -19.57 9.16 -10.12
N ALA A 227 -20.80 8.69 -9.92
CA ALA A 227 -21.56 8.91 -8.69
C ALA A 227 -20.92 8.21 -7.48
N ASP A 228 -20.47 6.97 -7.64
CA ASP A 228 -19.79 6.20 -6.60
C ASP A 228 -18.47 6.90 -6.20
N LEU A 229 -17.65 7.31 -7.17
CA LEU A 229 -16.41 8.05 -6.90
C LEU A 229 -16.68 9.40 -6.23
N ALA A 230 -17.70 10.13 -6.68
CA ALA A 230 -18.10 11.40 -6.08
C ALA A 230 -18.57 11.22 -4.63
N THR A 231 -19.30 10.14 -4.33
CA THR A 231 -19.74 9.80 -2.96
C THR A 231 -18.55 9.67 -2.01
N ILE A 232 -17.52 8.92 -2.40
CA ILE A 232 -16.31 8.77 -1.59
C ILE A 232 -15.56 10.10 -1.45
N LYS A 233 -15.36 10.84 -2.55
CA LYS A 233 -14.60 12.09 -2.54
C LYS A 233 -15.30 13.19 -1.73
N ASN A 234 -16.61 13.33 -1.85
CA ASN A 234 -17.38 14.32 -1.10
C ASN A 234 -17.34 14.01 0.39
N ALA A 235 -17.42 12.75 0.81
CA ALA A 235 -17.24 12.38 2.22
C ALA A 235 -15.87 12.83 2.77
N GLY A 236 -14.81 12.68 1.98
CA GLY A 236 -13.47 13.18 2.32
C GLY A 236 -13.40 14.70 2.47
N ILE A 237 -14.03 15.43 1.55
CA ILE A 237 -14.11 16.91 1.59
C ILE A 237 -14.91 17.37 2.82
N ASP A 238 -16.06 16.76 3.08
CA ASP A 238 -16.91 17.09 4.22
C ASP A 238 -16.21 16.82 5.54
N TYR A 239 -15.48 15.71 5.63
CA TYR A 239 -14.67 15.37 6.80
C TYR A 239 -13.55 16.40 7.04
N ASP A 240 -12.79 16.76 5.99
CA ASP A 240 -11.73 17.76 6.09
C ASP A 240 -12.30 19.12 6.53
N LYS A 241 -13.42 19.54 5.94
CA LYS A 241 -14.13 20.76 6.35
C LYS A 241 -14.56 20.70 7.82
N MET A 242 -15.15 19.59 8.27
CA MET A 242 -15.53 19.41 9.68
C MET A 242 -14.31 19.54 10.61
N VAL A 243 -13.17 18.95 10.25
CA VAL A 243 -11.93 19.04 11.04
C VAL A 243 -11.42 20.47 11.08
N GLN A 244 -11.40 21.17 9.95
CA GLN A 244 -11.00 22.59 9.87
C GLN A 244 -11.92 23.46 10.73
N ASP A 245 -13.23 23.30 10.63
CA ASP A 245 -14.21 24.08 11.38
C ASP A 245 -14.05 23.85 12.89
N LYS A 246 -13.83 22.61 13.34
CA LYS A 246 -13.55 22.29 14.76
C LYS A 246 -12.23 22.89 15.25
N ASN A 247 -11.17 22.79 14.44
CA ASN A 247 -9.87 23.37 14.78
C ASN A 247 -9.97 24.90 14.88
N ASN A 248 -10.64 25.55 13.93
CA ASN A 248 -10.87 26.99 13.94
C ASN A 248 -11.68 27.41 15.16
N ALA A 249 -12.75 26.69 15.49
CA ALA A 249 -13.55 26.95 16.69
C ALA A 249 -12.70 26.85 17.97
N TYR A 250 -11.88 25.81 18.11
CA TYR A 250 -10.97 25.66 19.25
C TYR A 250 -9.96 26.82 19.32
N TRP A 251 -9.28 27.14 18.22
CA TRP A 251 -8.27 28.21 18.22
C TRP A 251 -8.88 29.60 18.44
N ASN A 252 -10.15 29.80 18.09
CA ASN A 252 -10.89 31.04 18.40
C ASN A 252 -11.47 31.08 19.82
N SER A 253 -11.45 29.97 20.57
CA SER A 253 -11.95 29.91 21.95
C SER A 253 -10.99 30.58 22.95
N ALA A 254 -11.48 30.89 24.16
CA ALA A 254 -10.66 31.43 25.24
C ALA A 254 -9.47 30.51 25.60
N GLU A 255 -9.71 29.19 25.63
CA GLU A 255 -8.67 28.19 25.89
C GLU A 255 -7.60 28.20 24.78
N GLY A 256 -8.03 28.15 23.52
CA GLY A 256 -7.11 28.20 22.37
C GLY A 256 -6.28 29.49 22.35
N GLN A 257 -6.89 30.64 22.62
CA GLN A 257 -6.21 31.92 22.71
C GLN A 257 -5.22 31.97 23.88
N GLU A 258 -5.54 31.36 25.02
CA GLU A 258 -4.62 31.25 26.15
C GLU A 258 -3.39 30.39 25.80
N VAL A 259 -3.58 29.26 25.10
CA VAL A 259 -2.46 28.45 24.59
C VAL A 259 -1.58 29.25 23.63
N LEU A 260 -2.17 29.99 22.69
CA LEU A 260 -1.42 30.85 21.76
C LEU A 260 -0.68 31.97 22.49
N ARG A 261 -1.30 32.58 23.51
CA ARG A 261 -0.66 33.59 24.35
C ARG A 261 0.56 33.03 25.09
N ARG A 262 0.44 31.83 25.69
CA ARG A 262 1.56 31.15 26.36
C ARG A 262 2.70 30.86 25.38
N ARG A 263 2.39 30.36 24.18
CA ARG A 263 3.39 30.13 23.12
C ARG A 263 4.10 31.41 22.71
N ARG A 264 3.38 32.52 22.50
CA ARG A 264 3.98 33.83 22.17
C ARG A 264 4.93 34.31 23.26
N LYS A 265 4.54 34.23 24.54
CA LYS A 265 5.42 34.56 25.66
C LYS A 265 6.65 33.67 25.70
N ALA A 266 6.48 32.37 25.44
CA ALA A 266 7.60 31.43 25.45
C ALA A 266 8.62 31.74 24.34
N ASN A 267 8.14 32.03 23.13
CA ASN A 267 9.01 32.40 22.00
C ASN A 267 9.73 33.74 22.26
N ALA A 268 9.02 34.76 22.76
CA ALA A 268 9.63 36.05 23.10
C ALA A 268 10.70 35.93 24.19
N HIS A 269 10.49 35.04 25.16
CA HIS A 269 11.51 34.71 26.15
C HIS A 269 12.74 34.06 25.50
N MET A 270 12.54 33.09 24.60
CA MET A 270 13.66 32.46 23.88
C MET A 270 14.48 33.45 23.04
N GLU A 271 13.84 34.44 22.41
CA GLU A 271 14.51 35.45 21.58
C GLU A 271 15.34 36.44 22.40
N THR A 272 14.94 36.70 23.65
CA THR A 272 15.60 37.65 24.56
C THR A 272 16.49 36.97 25.60
N CYS A 273 16.50 35.63 25.64
CA CYS A 273 17.28 34.83 26.58
C CYS A 273 18.78 35.00 26.29
N GLN A 274 19.51 35.66 27.20
CA GLN A 274 20.97 35.84 27.11
C GLN A 274 21.77 34.55 27.39
N LYS A 275 21.11 33.47 27.83
CA LYS A 275 21.74 32.16 28.03
C LYS A 275 21.67 31.36 26.72
N HIS A 276 22.68 30.51 26.47
CA HIS A 276 22.77 29.71 25.25
C HIS A 276 21.45 28.96 24.96
N LYS A 277 21.10 28.87 23.67
CA LYS A 277 19.86 28.28 23.12
C LYS A 277 19.48 26.91 23.71
N GLU A 278 20.48 26.14 24.14
CA GLU A 278 20.35 24.80 24.74
C GLU A 278 19.78 24.81 26.17
N VAL A 279 19.93 25.91 26.91
CA VAL A 279 19.48 26.03 28.31
C VAL A 279 18.04 26.55 28.40
N CYS A 280 17.65 27.46 27.50
CA CYS A 280 16.32 28.07 27.48
C CYS A 280 15.21 27.11 26.99
N GLY A 281 15.56 25.98 26.37
CA GLY A 281 14.62 24.92 25.98
C GLY A 281 14.30 23.89 27.08
N SER A 282 14.98 23.96 28.23
CA SER A 282 14.76 23.01 29.33
C SER A 282 13.53 23.38 30.18
N ALA A 283 12.79 22.37 30.65
CA ALA A 283 11.61 22.56 31.52
C ALA A 283 11.94 23.25 32.86
N TRP A 284 13.22 23.32 33.22
CA TRP A 284 13.74 23.89 34.46
C TRP A 284 14.02 25.40 34.38
N HIS A 285 13.93 26.01 33.19
CA HIS A 285 14.21 27.44 33.00
C HIS A 285 12.98 28.35 33.20
N TRP A 286 11.81 27.76 33.42
CA TRP A 286 10.51 28.46 33.51
C TRP A 286 10.01 28.66 34.96
N TRP A 287 10.90 28.47 35.96
CA TRP A 287 10.63 28.69 37.38
C TRP A 287 11.43 29.87 37.90
#